data_AF-A0A7W5LQE2-F1
#
_entry.id   AF-A0A7W5LQE2-F1
#
_cell.length_a   1.000
_cell.length_b   1.000
_cell.length_c   1.000
_cell.angle_alpha   90.00
_cell.angle_beta   90.00
_cell.angle_gamma   90.00
#
_symmetry.space_group_name_H-M   'P 1'
#
loop_
_entity.id
_entity.type
_entity.pdbx_description
1 polymer ?
#
loop_
_entity_poly.entity_id
_entity_poly.type
_entity_poly.pdbx_seq_one_letter_code
_entity_poly.pdbx_strand_id
1 'polypeptide(L)' 'MRNKYLAHLYAKRSELESKLELHIARYCFGEGEVDDGTEADLKERIREITDEIAALENEHSY' A
#
# COMPACT_ATOMS: atom_id res chain seq x y z
N MET A 1 11.49 12.08 -15.86
CA MET A 1 11.03 12.36 -14.48
C MET A 1 9.87 11.47 -14.08
N ARG A 2 8.83 11.31 -14.92
CA ARG A 2 7.69 10.40 -14.68
C ARG A 2 8.06 8.93 -14.38
N ASN A 3 9.05 8.36 -15.07
CA ASN A 3 9.51 6.98 -14.83
C ASN A 3 10.15 6.80 -13.43
N LYS A 4 10.84 7.84 -12.92
CA LYS A 4 11.36 7.85 -11.54
C LYS A 4 10.23 7.97 -10.51
N TYR A 5 9.18 8.72 -10.84
CA TYR A 5 8.00 8.85 -9.99
C TYR A 5 7.21 7.54 -9.90
N LEU A 6 6.98 6.88 -11.05
CA LEU A 6 6.34 5.57 -11.09
C LEU A 6 7.14 4.52 -10.31
N ALA A 7 8.46 4.50 -10.47
CA ALA A 7 9.33 3.64 -9.66
C ALA A 7 9.24 3.95 -8.15
N HIS A 8 9.10 5.23 -7.77
CA HIS A 8 8.89 5.63 -6.39
C HIS A 8 7.55 5.13 -5.84
N LEU A 9 6.46 5.25 -6.62
CA LEU A 9 5.14 4.74 -6.23
C LEU A 9 5.16 3.22 -6.03
N TYR A 10 5.80 2.48 -6.93
CA TYR A 10 5.98 1.03 -6.78
C TYR A 10 6.77 0.66 -5.53
N ALA A 11 7.89 1.34 -5.26
CA ALA A 11 8.66 1.13 -4.05
C ALA A 11 7.84 1.45 -2.80
N LYS A 12 7.03 2.52 -2.84
CA LYS A 12 6.18 2.94 -1.73
C LYS A 12 5.06 1.95 -1.46
N ARG A 13 4.41 1.42 -2.50
CA ARG A 13 3.38 0.37 -2.38
C ARG A 13 3.97 -0.87 -1.72
N SER A 14 5.13 -1.34 -2.18
CA SER A 14 5.81 -2.50 -1.59
C SER A 14 6.15 -2.30 -0.12
N GLU A 15 6.62 -1.11 0.27
CA GLU A 15 6.89 -0.77 1.68
C GLU A 15 5.62 -0.87 2.55
N LEU A 16 4.47 -0.39 2.05
CA LEU A 16 3.20 -0.45 2.77
C LEU A 16 2.65 -1.87 2.86
N GLU A 17 2.77 -2.66 1.79
CA GLU A 17 2.39 -4.08 1.77
C GLU A 17 3.19 -4.87 2.81
N SER A 18 4.51 -4.66 2.91
CA SER A 18 5.33 -5.29 3.95
C SER A 18 4.95 -4.85 5.37
N LYS A 19 4.56 -3.58 5.56
CA LYS A 19 4.06 -3.09 6.86
C LYS A 19 2.74 -3.75 7.23
N LEU A 20 1.84 -3.89 6.27
CA LEU A 20 0.55 -4.56 6.46
C LEU A 20 0.74 -6.03 6.81
N GLU A 21 1.59 -6.74 6.07
CA GLU A 21 1.92 -8.14 6.37
C GLU A 21 2.49 -8.30 7.78
N LEU A 22 3.43 -7.43 8.15
CA LEU A 22 4.02 -7.44 9.49
C LEU A 22 3.00 -7.09 10.58
N HIS A 23 2.06 -6.17 10.32
CA HIS A 23 0.97 -5.86 11.23
C HIS A 23 0.09 -7.09 11.42
N ILE A 24 -0.45 -7.65 10.33
CA ILE A 24 -1.28 -8.87 10.36
C ILE A 24 -0.57 -10.00 11.11
N ALA A 25 0.72 -10.26 10.83
CA ALA A 25 1.48 -11.30 11.50
C ALA A 25 1.60 -11.11 13.03
N ARG A 26 1.67 -9.86 13.51
CA ARG A 26 1.70 -9.55 14.95
C ARG A 26 0.34 -9.78 15.61
N TYR A 27 -0.74 -9.46 14.90
CA TYR A 27 -2.11 -9.52 15.43
C TYR A 27 -2.80 -10.87 15.18
N CYS A 28 -2.23 -11.75 14.36
CA CYS A 28 -2.74 -13.09 14.04
C CYS A 28 -2.92 -14.04 15.25
N PHE A 29 -2.32 -13.75 16.42
CA PHE A 29 -2.35 -14.63 17.59
C PHE A 29 -2.92 -13.98 18.87
N GLY A 30 -3.42 -12.74 18.80
CA GLY A 30 -3.89 -12.00 19.99
C GLY A 30 -5.42 -11.90 20.07
N GLU A 31 -6.05 -12.66 20.95
CA GLU A 31 -7.50 -12.58 21.27
C GLU A 31 -7.87 -11.31 22.10
N GLY A 32 -7.33 -10.13 21.78
CA GLY A 32 -7.64 -8.95 22.59
C GLY A 32 -7.01 -7.62 22.25
N GLU A 33 -6.22 -7.50 21.18
CA GLU A 33 -5.74 -6.16 20.77
C GLU A 33 -6.83 -5.51 19.90
N VAL A 34 -7.31 -4.36 20.35
CA VAL A 34 -8.24 -3.51 19.62
C VAL A 34 -7.55 -3.08 18.33
N ASP A 35 -8.13 -3.42 17.17
CA ASP A 35 -7.73 -2.83 15.89
C ASP A 35 -7.78 -1.31 16.02
N ASP A 36 -6.62 -0.68 16.04
CA ASP A 36 -6.46 0.77 16.19
C ASP A 36 -6.72 1.52 14.88
N GLY A 37 -7.14 0.81 13.84
CA GLY A 37 -7.38 1.33 12.49
C GLY A 37 -6.15 1.23 11.59
N THR A 38 -4.99 0.79 12.10
CA THR A 38 -3.75 0.70 11.32
C THR A 38 -3.91 -0.21 10.10
N GLU A 39 -4.64 -1.33 10.21
CA GLU A 39 -4.88 -2.21 9.07
C GLU A 39 -5.71 -1.51 7.98
N ALA A 40 -6.77 -0.81 8.38
CA ALA A 40 -7.65 -0.07 7.48
C ALA A 40 -6.90 1.06 6.76
N ASP A 41 -6.12 1.84 7.50
CA ASP A 41 -5.32 2.95 6.98
C ASP A 41 -4.26 2.46 5.97
N LEU A 42 -3.58 1.35 6.29
CA LEU A 42 -2.60 0.75 5.39
C LEU A 42 -3.27 0.26 4.10
N LYS A 43 -4.43 -0.40 4.20
CA LYS A 43 -5.19 -0.87 3.03
C LYS A 43 -5.69 0.28 2.17
N GLU A 44 -6.21 1.35 2.78
CA GLU A 44 -6.64 2.56 2.07
C GLU A 44 -5.47 3.17 1.31
N ARG A 45 -4.33 3.37 1.98
CA ARG A 45 -3.17 3.98 1.35
C ARG A 45 -2.57 3.14 0.22
N ILE A 46 -2.57 1.80 0.35
CA ILE A 46 -2.16 0.89 -0.72
C ILE A 46 -3.09 1.03 -1.92
N ARG A 47 -4.40 1.14 -1.70
CA ARG A 47 -5.39 1.32 -2.77
C ARG A 47 -5.14 2.63 -3.52
N GLU A 48 -5.00 3.75 -2.81
CA GLU A 48 -4.73 5.07 -3.42
C GLU A 48 -3.50 5.05 -4.34
N ILE A 49 -2.39 4.47 -3.88
CA ILE A 49 -1.16 4.37 -4.67
C ILE A 49 -1.35 3.43 -5.86
N THR A 50 -2.13 2.36 -5.71
CA THR A 50 -2.42 1.43 -6.81
C THR A 50 -3.25 2.11 -7.90
N ASP A 51 -4.25 2.90 -7.51
CA ASP A 51 -5.08 3.67 -8.44
C ASP A 51 -4.25 4.73 -9.17
N GLU A 52 -3.33 5.40 -8.46
CA GLU A 52 -2.41 6.38 -9.06
C GLU A 52 -1.45 5.73 -10.07
N ILE A 53 -0.86 4.58 -9.73
CA ILE A 53 -0.03 3.79 -10.65
C ILE A 53 -0.83 3.45 -11.91
N ALA A 54 -2.05 2.93 -11.75
CA ALA A 54 -2.91 2.55 -12.87
C ALA A 54 -3.26 3.75 -13.76
N ALA A 55 -3.53 4.92 -13.18
CA ALA A 55 -3.78 6.14 -13.93
C ALA A 55 -2.54 6.54 -14.78
N LEU A 56 -1.35 6.55 -14.17
CA LEU A 56 -0.10 6.92 -14.85
C LEU A 56 0.30 5.92 -15.96
N GLU A 57 -0.01 4.64 -15.78
CA GLU A 57 0.24 3.60 -16.79
C GLU A 57 -0.76 3.66 -17.94
N ASN A 58 -2.03 3.97 -17.65
CA ASN A 58 -3.06 4.14 -18.68
C ASN A 58 -2.84 5.40 -19.52
N GLU A 59 -2.32 6.48 -18.93
CA GLU A 59 -1.85 7.68 -19.67
C GLU A 59 -0.72 7.38 -20.69
N HIS A 60 -0.05 6.23 -20.59
CA HIS A 60 1.01 5.81 -21.51
C HIS A 60 0.50 4.94 -22.68
N SER A 61 -0.76 4.49 -22.63
CA SER A 61 -1.31 3.57 -23.64
C SER A 61 -2.02 4.28 -24.82
N TYR A 62 -1.91 5.61 -24.91
CA TYR A 62 -2.40 6.47 -26.00
C TYR A 62 -1.26 7.28 -26.62
#